data_AF-A0A1B7X853-F1
#
_entry.id   AF-A0A1B7X853-F1
#
_cell.length_a   1.000
_cell.length_b   1.000
_cell.length_c   1.000
_cell.angle_alpha   90.00
_cell.angle_beta   90.00
_cell.angle_gamma   90.00
#
_symmetry.space_group_name_H-M   'P 1'
#
loop_
_entity.id
_entity.type
_entity.pdbx_description
1 polymer ?
#
loop_
_entity_poly.entity_id
_entity_poly.type
_entity_poly.pdbx_seq_one_letter_code
_entity_poly.pdbx_strand_id
1 'polypeptide(L)'
;MAKLSIPAVKSKFQTGDRPTQGDYEDLIDTLAGSGFDLGSAGNNENTINGIENVTVIDNFDATVWRMVKYLVSISKTSAGDNKFYATELTILVDGTDVSVSEYGTIDNDGNIGTINVSRTGNTVALTVTPDPAIKPVTVRYARMGLKA
;
A
#
# COMPACT_ATOMS: atom_id res chain seq x y z
N MET A 1 -23.15 -4.83 -3.25
CA MET A 1 -23.06 -4.11 -4.54
C MET A 1 -21.57 -4.01 -4.88
N ALA A 2 -21.17 -4.29 -6.12
CA ALA A 2 -19.76 -4.47 -6.45
C ALA A 2 -19.13 -3.14 -6.87
N LYS A 3 -18.21 -2.62 -6.06
CA LYS A 3 -17.37 -1.45 -6.39
C LYS A 3 -16.61 -1.74 -7.69
N LEU A 4 -16.72 -0.86 -8.68
CA LEU A 4 -15.90 -0.90 -9.88
C LEU A 4 -14.55 -0.21 -9.62
N SER A 5 -13.52 -0.57 -10.38
CA SER A 5 -12.27 0.19 -10.36
C SER A 5 -12.48 1.60 -10.94
N ILE A 6 -11.72 2.60 -10.48
CA ILE A 6 -11.82 3.97 -11.02
C ILE A 6 -11.63 4.00 -12.55
N PRO A 7 -10.70 3.24 -13.16
CA PRO A 7 -10.62 3.14 -14.63
C PRO A 7 -11.89 2.58 -15.28
N ALA A 8 -12.52 1.56 -14.68
CA ALA A 8 -13.76 0.98 -15.20
C ALA A 8 -14.95 1.93 -15.09
N VAL A 9 -15.02 2.73 -14.01
CA VAL A 9 -16.01 3.82 -13.92
C VAL A 9 -15.73 4.85 -15.01
N LYS A 10 -14.49 5.32 -15.15
CA LYS A 10 -14.13 6.32 -16.18
C LYS A 10 -14.48 5.87 -17.60
N SER A 11 -14.26 4.61 -17.96
CA SER A 11 -14.60 4.11 -19.30
C SER A 11 -16.09 4.21 -19.63
N LYS A 12 -16.97 4.21 -18.63
CA LYS A 12 -18.43 4.35 -18.82
C LYS A 12 -18.87 5.79 -19.12
N PHE A 13 -18.06 6.78 -18.76
CA PHE A 13 -18.37 8.21 -18.96
C PHE A 13 -17.50 8.87 -20.05
N GLN A 14 -16.61 8.13 -20.70
CA GLN A 14 -15.67 8.64 -21.72
C GLN A 14 -15.96 8.15 -23.14
N THR A 15 -17.11 7.53 -23.39
CA THR A 15 -17.49 7.03 -24.72
C THR A 15 -17.99 8.14 -25.66
N GLY A 16 -18.36 9.31 -25.12
CA GLY A 16 -19.04 10.37 -25.86
C GLY A 16 -20.56 10.17 -26.00
N ASP A 17 -21.05 8.98 -25.65
CA ASP A 17 -22.47 8.69 -25.54
C ASP A 17 -23.07 9.24 -24.24
N ARG A 18 -24.39 9.42 -24.23
CA ARG A 18 -25.11 9.78 -23.01
C ARG A 18 -25.03 8.62 -22.00
N PRO A 19 -24.55 8.83 -20.75
CA PRO A 19 -24.53 7.79 -19.73
C PRO A 19 -25.92 7.24 -19.42
N THR A 20 -25.99 5.93 -19.18
CA THR A 20 -27.21 5.21 -18.80
C THR A 20 -27.48 5.33 -17.30
N GLN A 21 -28.68 4.95 -16.86
CA GLN A 21 -28.99 4.85 -15.42
C GLN A 21 -27.99 3.95 -14.68
N GLY A 22 -27.63 2.80 -15.27
CA GLY A 22 -26.67 1.87 -14.67
C GLY A 22 -25.28 2.48 -14.48
N ASP A 23 -24.84 3.35 -15.40
CA ASP A 23 -23.55 4.04 -15.25
C ASP A 23 -23.56 4.99 -14.04
N TYR A 24 -24.69 5.67 -13.79
CA TYR A 24 -24.85 6.51 -12.60
C TYR A 24 -24.95 5.70 -11.30
N GLU A 25 -25.64 4.56 -11.32
CA GLU A 25 -25.69 3.63 -10.17
C GLU A 25 -24.28 3.14 -9.82
N ASP A 26 -23.50 2.72 -10.82
CA ASP A 26 -22.11 2.28 -10.61
C ASP A 26 -21.20 3.40 -10.09
N LEU A 27 -21.39 4.63 -10.58
CA LEU A 27 -20.69 5.80 -10.06
C LEU A 27 -21.04 6.04 -8.59
N ILE A 28 -22.34 6.06 -8.25
CA ILE A 28 -22.83 6.30 -6.89
C ILE A 28 -22.34 5.21 -5.95
N ASP A 29 -22.44 3.93 -6.34
CA ASP A 29 -22.00 2.80 -5.51
C ASP A 29 -20.48 2.82 -5.31
N THR A 30 -19.71 3.19 -6.33
CA THR A 30 -18.25 3.31 -6.21
C THR A 30 -17.87 4.48 -5.30
N LEU A 31 -18.53 5.63 -5.43
CA LEU A 31 -18.30 6.82 -4.58
C LEU A 31 -18.77 6.60 -3.14
N ALA A 32 -19.99 6.13 -2.94
CA ALA A 32 -20.54 5.82 -1.62
C ALA A 32 -19.73 4.72 -0.93
N GLY A 33 -19.41 3.63 -1.66
CA GLY A 33 -18.59 2.52 -1.14
C GLY A 33 -17.18 2.95 -0.72
N SER A 34 -16.59 3.95 -1.37
CA SER A 34 -15.27 4.48 -0.98
C SER A 34 -15.26 5.21 0.37
N GLY A 35 -16.42 5.65 0.87
CA GLY A 35 -16.56 6.27 2.19
C GLY A 35 -16.81 5.27 3.33
N PHE A 36 -17.25 4.04 3.01
CA PHE A 36 -17.51 2.97 3.99
C PHE A 36 -16.35 2.00 4.16
N ASP A 37 -15.44 1.96 3.20
CA ASP A 37 -14.35 1.00 3.17
C ASP A 37 -13.12 1.60 3.88
N LEU A 38 -12.85 1.09 5.09
CA LEU A 38 -11.78 1.56 5.96
C LEU A 38 -10.43 1.41 5.27
N GLY A 39 -9.83 2.53 4.88
CA GLY A 39 -8.52 2.57 4.24
C GLY A 39 -8.54 2.40 2.72
N SER A 40 -9.68 2.30 2.04
CA SER A 40 -9.72 1.70 0.68
C SER A 40 -9.53 2.61 -0.54
N ALA A 41 -9.08 3.85 -0.31
CA ALA A 41 -8.64 4.72 -1.39
C ALA A 41 -7.13 4.51 -1.66
N GLY A 42 -6.81 3.42 -2.37
CA GLY A 42 -5.45 3.12 -2.83
C GLY A 42 -4.51 2.67 -1.72
N ASN A 43 -5.06 2.25 -0.59
CA ASN A 43 -4.34 2.19 0.67
C ASN A 43 -4.72 0.98 1.53
N ASN A 44 -4.52 -0.21 0.94
CA ASN A 44 -4.67 -1.58 1.48
C ASN A 44 -5.30 -2.52 0.42
N GLU A 45 -5.72 -2.00 -0.73
CA GLU A 45 -6.28 -2.78 -1.85
C GLU A 45 -5.19 -3.51 -2.62
N ASN A 46 -3.97 -2.97 -2.61
CA ASN A 46 -2.84 -3.54 -3.32
C ASN A 46 -2.23 -4.69 -2.52
N THR A 47 -2.27 -5.89 -3.08
CA THR A 47 -1.60 -7.08 -2.55
C THR A 47 -0.42 -7.41 -3.45
N ILE A 48 0.79 -7.31 -2.90
CA ILE A 48 2.03 -7.57 -3.63
C ILE A 48 2.46 -9.00 -3.31
N ASN A 49 2.26 -9.90 -4.26
CA ASN A 49 2.56 -11.33 -4.10
C ASN A 49 3.92 -11.69 -4.69
N GLY A 50 4.50 -12.80 -4.24
CA GLY A 50 5.64 -13.40 -4.94
C GLY A 50 6.97 -12.67 -4.74
N ILE A 51 7.14 -11.92 -3.65
CA ILE A 51 8.39 -11.20 -3.41
C ILE A 51 9.47 -12.21 -3.01
N GLU A 52 10.50 -12.38 -3.84
CA GLU A 52 11.65 -13.26 -3.59
C GLU A 52 12.98 -12.51 -3.38
N ASN A 53 13.02 -11.24 -3.79
CA ASN A 53 14.19 -10.36 -3.75
C ASN A 53 13.74 -8.95 -3.33
N VAL A 54 14.69 -8.06 -3.04
CA VAL A 54 14.43 -6.63 -2.78
C VAL A 54 13.42 -6.08 -3.77
N THR A 55 12.29 -5.60 -3.27
CA THR A 55 11.21 -5.06 -4.09
C THR A 55 10.72 -3.74 -3.49
N VAL A 56 10.58 -2.71 -4.34
CA VAL A 56 9.93 -1.45 -3.97
C VAL A 56 8.43 -1.72 -3.89
N ILE A 57 7.86 -1.59 -2.70
CA ILE A 57 6.42 -1.82 -2.46
C ILE A 57 5.61 -0.53 -2.56
N ASP A 58 6.25 0.61 -2.30
CA ASP A 58 5.63 1.92 -2.39
C ASP A 58 6.69 3.02 -2.59
N ASN A 59 6.29 4.14 -3.17
CA ASN A 59 7.10 5.35 -3.21
C ASN A 59 6.24 6.62 -3.19
N PHE A 60 6.86 7.73 -2.82
CA PHE A 60 6.22 9.04 -2.82
C PHE A 60 7.23 10.18 -3.03
N ASP A 61 6.71 11.34 -3.45
CA ASP A 61 7.48 12.57 -3.63
C ASP A 61 7.61 13.32 -2.29
N ALA A 62 8.85 13.46 -1.83
CA ALA A 62 9.29 14.19 -0.64
C ALA A 62 8.91 15.67 -0.64
N THR A 63 8.70 16.26 -1.83
CA THR A 63 8.29 17.67 -1.97
C THR A 63 6.81 17.87 -1.71
N VAL A 64 6.01 16.82 -1.86
CA VAL A 64 4.55 16.84 -1.65
C VAL A 64 4.20 16.36 -0.25
N TRP A 65 4.87 15.31 0.24
CA TRP A 65 4.57 14.66 1.52
C TRP A 65 5.77 14.72 2.46
N ARG A 66 5.62 15.40 3.60
CA ARG A 66 6.70 15.55 4.59
C ARG A 66 6.61 14.59 5.76
N MET A 67 5.43 14.06 6.06
CA MET A 67 5.29 12.98 7.02
C MET A 67 4.39 11.91 6.43
N VAL A 68 4.87 10.66 6.43
CA VAL A 68 4.08 9.50 5.99
C VAL A 68 4.19 8.41 7.05
N LYS A 69 3.05 7.93 7.52
CA LYS A 69 2.95 6.77 8.41
C LYS A 69 2.50 5.55 7.62
N TYR A 70 3.10 4.40 7.87
CA TYR A 70 2.78 3.10 7.30
C TYR A 70 2.38 2.10 8.39
N LEU A 71 1.43 1.24 8.04
CA LEU A 71 1.16 -0.06 8.67
C LEU A 71 1.51 -1.09 7.61
N VAL A 72 2.53 -1.91 7.84
CA VAL A 72 2.99 -2.91 6.87
C VAL A 72 2.75 -4.29 7.43
N SER A 73 2.23 -5.20 6.61
CA SER A 73 2.16 -6.62 6.92
C SER A 73 2.88 -7.43 5.85
N ILE A 74 3.70 -8.37 6.30
CA ILE A 74 4.34 -9.40 5.48
C ILE A 74 3.72 -10.73 5.91
N SER A 75 3.46 -11.62 4.96
CA SER A 75 2.97 -12.96 5.24
C SER A 75 3.62 -14.03 4.35
N LYS A 76 3.73 -15.24 4.92
CA LYS A 76 4.08 -16.47 4.22
C LYS A 76 3.07 -17.53 4.62
N THR A 77 2.15 -17.82 3.71
CA THR A 77 1.08 -18.82 3.92
C THR A 77 1.10 -19.96 2.90
N SER A 78 2.14 -20.01 2.06
CA SER A 78 2.32 -21.05 1.04
C SER A 78 3.14 -22.22 1.57
N ALA A 79 2.99 -23.39 0.97
CA ALA A 79 3.74 -24.62 1.31
C ALA A 79 3.59 -25.08 2.78
N GLY A 80 2.46 -24.77 3.41
CA GLY A 80 2.16 -25.18 4.80
C GLY A 80 2.68 -24.22 5.87
N ASP A 81 3.38 -23.15 5.49
CA ASP A 81 3.75 -22.07 6.40
C ASP A 81 2.52 -21.28 6.86
N ASN A 82 2.61 -20.68 8.04
CA ASN A 82 1.58 -19.80 8.59
C ASN A 82 2.23 -18.64 9.36
N LYS A 83 3.05 -17.86 8.66
CA LYS A 83 3.85 -16.79 9.25
C LYS A 83 3.29 -15.42 8.90
N PHE A 84 3.15 -14.57 9.91
CA PHE A 84 2.67 -13.20 9.78
C PHE A 84 3.59 -12.28 10.58
N TYR A 85 3.88 -11.15 9.97
CA TYR A 85 4.63 -10.04 10.55
C TYR A 85 3.84 -8.77 10.28
N ALA A 86 3.77 -7.89 11.27
CA ALA A 86 3.20 -6.56 11.13
C ALA A 86 4.05 -5.54 11.91
N THR A 87 4.17 -4.33 11.38
CA THR A 87 4.94 -3.24 12.01
C THR A 87 4.36 -1.89 11.61
N GLU A 88 4.64 -0.85 12.40
CA GLU A 88 4.31 0.53 12.09
C GLU A 88 5.59 1.34 11.81
N LEU A 89 5.60 2.12 10.73
CA LEU A 89 6.69 3.05 10.43
C LEU A 89 6.15 4.47 10.31
N THR A 90 6.85 5.44 10.87
CA THR A 90 6.63 6.87 10.60
C THR A 90 7.89 7.45 9.97
N ILE A 91 7.72 8.05 8.80
CA ILE A 91 8.79 8.67 8.01
C ILE A 91 8.59 10.18 8.04
N LEU A 92 9.60 10.92 8.48
CA LEU A 92 9.66 12.38 8.44
C LEU A 92 10.73 12.81 7.45
N VAL A 93 10.38 13.72 6.55
CA VAL A 93 11.28 14.30 5.55
C VAL A 93 11.54 15.77 5.91
N ASP A 94 12.80 16.12 6.16
CA ASP A 94 13.19 17.49 6.57
C ASP A 94 13.57 18.42 5.40
N GLY A 95 13.52 17.90 4.18
CA GLY A 95 13.92 18.58 2.95
C GLY A 95 15.15 17.95 2.31
N THR A 96 16.08 17.41 3.09
CA THR A 96 17.32 16.78 2.59
C THR A 96 17.38 15.30 2.98
N ASP A 97 17.06 14.99 4.22
CA ASP A 97 17.17 13.65 4.79
C ASP A 97 15.80 13.05 5.11
N VAL A 98 15.82 11.77 5.50
CA VAL A 98 14.66 11.03 5.99
C VAL A 98 14.97 10.50 7.39
N SER A 99 14.08 10.77 8.33
CA SER A 99 14.08 10.16 9.66
C SER A 99 12.99 9.12 9.74
N VAL A 100 13.29 7.94 10.27
CA VAL A 100 12.36 6.81 10.34
C VAL A 100 12.23 6.37 11.79
N SER A 101 10.98 6.28 12.26
CA SER A 101 10.63 5.65 13.53
C SER A 101 9.83 4.40 13.22
N GLU A 102 10.40 3.23 13.48
CA GLU A 102 9.69 1.95 13.43
C GLU A 102 9.36 1.47 14.85
N TYR A 103 8.13 1.03 15.07
CA TYR A 103 7.68 0.49 16.35
C TYR A 103 6.49 -0.43 16.19
N GLY A 104 6.09 -1.09 17.28
CA GLY A 104 4.86 -1.89 17.31
C GLY A 104 4.95 -3.17 16.48
N THR A 105 6.17 -3.69 16.29
CA THR A 105 6.38 -4.97 15.59
C THR A 105 5.71 -6.12 16.34
N ILE A 106 4.91 -6.89 15.62
CA ILE A 106 4.24 -8.11 16.10
C ILE A 106 4.44 -9.19 15.05
N ASP A 107 4.91 -10.35 15.49
CA ASP A 107 5.02 -11.54 14.67
C ASP A 107 4.55 -12.78 15.43
N ASN A 108 4.22 -13.84 14.70
CA ASN A 108 3.83 -15.11 15.28
C ASN A 108 4.90 -16.21 15.10
N ASP A 109 5.98 -15.93 14.37
CA ASP A 109 6.96 -16.94 13.99
C ASP A 109 8.29 -16.33 13.47
N GLY A 110 8.75 -15.28 14.14
CA GLY A 110 10.04 -14.62 13.92
C GLY A 110 10.10 -13.69 12.71
N ASN A 111 11.33 -13.30 12.37
CA ASN A 111 11.63 -12.43 11.24
C ASN A 111 11.39 -13.17 9.91
N ILE A 112 10.54 -12.62 9.05
CA ILE A 112 10.24 -13.16 7.70
C ILE A 112 10.67 -12.22 6.57
N GLY A 113 11.25 -11.08 6.91
CA GLY A 113 11.72 -10.09 5.96
C GLY A 113 11.99 -8.74 6.62
N THR A 114 12.78 -7.91 5.96
CA THR A 114 13.14 -6.57 6.40
C THR A 114 12.43 -5.53 5.55
N ILE A 115 11.92 -4.49 6.21
CA ILE A 115 11.39 -3.29 5.56
C ILE A 115 12.46 -2.20 5.64
N ASN A 116 12.74 -1.55 4.53
CA ASN A 116 13.72 -0.46 4.49
C ASN A 116 13.14 0.78 3.81
N VAL A 117 13.56 1.94 4.30
CA VAL A 117 13.23 3.25 3.71
C VAL A 117 14.49 3.81 3.08
N SER A 118 14.38 4.31 1.86
CA SER A 118 15.47 4.99 1.18
C SER A 118 14.97 6.24 0.48
N ARG A 119 15.88 7.19 0.23
CA ARG A 119 15.60 8.39 -0.54
C ARG A 119 16.65 8.59 -1.62
N THR A 120 16.20 8.82 -2.84
CA THR A 120 17.04 9.20 -3.98
C THR A 120 16.44 10.44 -4.63
N GLY A 121 17.14 11.57 -4.54
CA GLY A 121 16.59 12.86 -4.96
C GLY A 121 15.33 13.22 -4.18
N ASN A 122 14.21 13.39 -4.88
CA ASN A 122 12.91 13.69 -4.25
C ASN A 122 12.06 12.45 -3.99
N THR A 123 12.47 11.26 -4.44
CA THR A 123 11.67 10.06 -4.27
C THR A 123 12.08 9.33 -3.00
N VAL A 124 11.13 9.16 -2.09
CA VAL A 124 11.24 8.24 -0.95
C VAL A 124 10.62 6.91 -1.36
N ALA A 125 11.34 5.81 -1.14
CA ALA A 125 10.92 4.46 -1.49
C ALA A 125 10.93 3.56 -0.26
N LEU A 126 9.87 2.76 -0.14
CA LEU A 126 9.74 1.69 0.84
C LEU A 126 10.00 0.36 0.14
N THR A 127 10.99 -0.39 0.62
CA THR A 127 11.38 -1.68 0.07
C THR A 127 11.17 -2.80 1.07
N VAL A 128 10.83 -3.99 0.55
CA VAL A 128 10.78 -5.23 1.33
C VAL A 128 11.83 -6.19 0.78
N THR A 129 12.58 -6.79 1.70
CA THR A 129 13.53 -7.87 1.42
C THR A 129 13.10 -9.10 2.22
N PRO A 130 12.64 -10.18 1.57
CA PRO A 130 12.28 -11.41 2.27
C PRO A 130 13.49 -12.03 2.96
N ASP A 131 13.25 -12.80 4.03
CA ASP A 131 14.29 -13.70 4.53
C ASP A 131 14.63 -14.74 3.44
N PRO A 132 15.92 -15.04 3.17
CA PRO A 132 16.31 -15.98 2.13
C PRO A 132 15.72 -17.39 2.27
N ALA A 133 15.44 -17.83 3.49
CA ALA A 133 14.81 -19.12 3.80
C ALA A 133 13.28 -19.04 3.79
N ILE A 134 12.69 -17.84 3.87
CA ILE A 134 11.25 -17.61 3.98
C ILE A 134 10.81 -16.74 2.79
N LYS A 135 10.90 -17.32 1.59
CA LYS A 135 10.44 -16.70 0.34
C LYS A 135 9.69 -17.71 -0.54
N PRO A 136 8.77 -17.28 -1.42
CA PRO A 136 8.30 -15.90 -1.60
C PRO A 136 7.37 -15.43 -0.48
N VAL A 137 7.37 -14.13 -0.18
CA VAL A 137 6.40 -13.50 0.75
C VAL A 137 5.36 -12.67 0.00
N THR A 138 4.24 -12.43 0.68
CA THR A 138 3.21 -11.48 0.26
C THR A 138 3.24 -10.27 1.18
N VAL A 139 3.06 -9.08 0.62
CA VAL A 139 3.05 -7.81 1.35
C VAL A 139 1.75 -7.06 1.12
N ARG A 140 1.23 -6.47 2.19
CA ARG A 140 0.17 -5.47 2.17
C ARG A 140 0.59 -4.28 3.04
N TYR A 141 0.13 -3.10 2.68
CA TYR A 141 0.36 -1.92 3.50
C TYR A 141 -0.85 -0.99 3.46
N ALA A 142 -1.00 -0.26 4.56
CA ALA A 142 -1.75 0.98 4.61
C ALA A 142 -0.78 2.12 4.97
N ARG A 143 -1.06 3.33 4.51
CA ARG A 143 -0.28 4.55 4.64
C ARG A 143 -1.19 5.76 4.80
N MET A 144 -0.74 6.74 5.56
CA MET A 144 -1.38 8.05 5.62
C MET A 144 -0.28 9.11 5.55
N GLY A 145 -0.55 10.21 4.87
CA GLY A 145 0.45 11.26 4.65
C GLY A 145 -0.08 12.63 5.07
N LEU A 146 0.81 13.46 5.58
CA LEU A 146 0.60 14.90 5.74
C LEU A 146 1.43 15.63 4.68
N LYS A 147 0.74 16.52 3.94
CA LYS A 147 1.40 17.35 2.92
C LYS A 147 2.24 18.44 3.56
N ALA A 148 3.20 18.91 2.78
CA ALA A 148 3.94 20.14 3.00
C ALA A 148 3.03 21.38 2.97
#